data_AF-A0A920I0L4-F1
#
_entry.id   AF-A0A920I0L4-F1
#
_cell.length_a   1.000
_cell.length_b   1.000
_cell.length_c   1.000
_cell.angle_alpha   90.00
_cell.angle_beta   90.00
_cell.angle_gamma   90.00
#
_symmetry.space_group_name_H-M   'P 1'
#
loop_
_entity.id
_entity.type
_entity.pdbx_description
1 polymer ?
#
loop_
_entity_poly.entity_id
_entity_poly.type
_entity_poly.pdbx_seq_one_letter_code
_entity_poly.pdbx_strand_id
1 'polypeptide(L)'
;MIQLSLDGKRLYVTTSLFSTWDNQFYPDIRTNGGCMLMVNCDTENGGMEIDPDFVVDFGKEPNGPSRCHETRYPGGDCTSDIWL
;
A
#
# COMPACT_ATOMS: atom_id res chain seq x y z
N MET A 1 -0.71 5.18 -0.30
CA MET A 1 0.73 5.43 -0.11
C MET A 1 1.55 4.35 -0.80
N ILE A 2 2.86 4.56 -0.93
CA ILE A 2 3.79 3.55 -1.45
C ILE A 2 4.92 3.31 -0.43
N GLN A 3 5.43 2.08 -0.35
CA GLN A 3 6.57 1.72 0.49
C GLN A 3 7.42 0.67 -0.20
N LEU A 4 8.72 0.90 -0.34
CA LEU A 4 9.65 0.00 -1.05
C LEU A 4 10.46 -0.84 -0.06
N SER A 5 10.59 -2.14 -0.34
CA SER A 5 11.48 -3.03 0.42
C SER A 5 12.94 -2.60 0.33
N LEU A 6 13.73 -2.90 1.36
CA LEU A 6 15.15 -2.52 1.41
C LEU A 6 15.98 -3.09 0.26
N ASP A 7 15.60 -4.26 -0.27
CA ASP A 7 16.22 -4.86 -1.45
C ASP A 7 15.69 -4.32 -2.78
N GLY A 8 14.74 -3.40 -2.76
CA GLY A 8 14.17 -2.74 -3.94
C GLY A 8 13.23 -3.60 -4.79
N LYS A 9 12.94 -4.85 -4.38
CA LYS A 9 12.21 -5.82 -5.21
C LYS A 9 10.69 -5.82 -5.04
N ARG A 10 10.19 -5.27 -3.92
CA ARG A 10 8.75 -5.27 -3.58
C ARG A 10 8.30 -3.87 -3.20
N LEU A 11 7.37 -3.32 -3.98
CA LEU A 11 6.72 -2.04 -3.70
C LEU A 11 5.29 -2.29 -3.24
N TYR A 12 4.96 -1.93 -2.02
CA TYR A 12 3.62 -2.08 -1.46
C TYR A 12 2.84 -0.78 -1.64
N VAL A 13 1.59 -0.89 -2.08
CA VAL A 13 0.74 0.25 -2.44
C VAL A 13 -0.57 0.15 -1.68
N THR A 14 -0.98 1.24 -1.02
CA THR A 14 -2.27 1.39 -0.34
C THR A 14 -3.13 2.47 -0.98
N THR A 15 -4.45 2.32 -0.90
CA THR A 15 -5.39 3.11 -1.71
C THR A 15 -6.02 4.34 -1.05
N SER A 16 -5.81 4.58 0.25
CA SER A 16 -6.33 5.78 0.93
C SER A 16 -5.26 6.85 1.12
N LEU A 17 -5.69 8.12 1.08
CA LEU A 17 -4.86 9.30 1.31
C LEU A 17 -5.38 10.13 2.48
N PHE A 18 -6.62 10.62 2.39
CA PHE A 18 -7.18 11.45 3.45
C PHE A 18 -8.69 11.41 3.39
N SER A 19 -9.34 11.22 4.54
CA SER A 19 -10.71 10.74 4.55
C SER A 19 -11.71 11.65 3.82
N THR A 20 -11.54 12.97 3.91
CA THR A 20 -12.40 13.93 3.21
C THR A 20 -12.15 13.96 1.70
N TRP A 21 -10.89 13.80 1.27
CA TRP A 21 -10.52 13.79 -0.14
C TRP A 21 -10.93 12.46 -0.80
N ASP A 22 -10.68 11.35 -0.11
CA ASP A 22 -11.15 10.02 -0.49
C ASP A 22 -12.67 10.04 -0.73
N ASN A 23 -13.45 10.67 0.16
CA ASN A 23 -14.90 10.79 0.00
C ASN A 23 -15.31 11.65 -1.22
N GLN A 24 -14.50 12.64 -1.58
CA GLN A 24 -14.79 13.55 -2.69
C GLN A 24 -14.47 12.90 -4.05
N PHE A 25 -13.31 12.25 -4.16
CA PHE A 25 -12.81 11.71 -5.43
C PHE A 25 -13.18 10.23 -5.65
N TYR A 26 -13.32 9.46 -4.57
CA TYR A 26 -13.58 8.01 -4.59
C TYR A 26 -14.65 7.64 -3.55
N PRO A 27 -15.90 8.12 -3.71
CA PRO A 27 -16.93 8.00 -2.67
C PRO A 27 -17.18 6.56 -2.19
N ASP A 28 -17.02 5.58 -3.08
CA ASP A 28 -17.25 4.16 -2.80
C ASP A 28 -16.25 3.56 -1.80
N ILE A 29 -15.09 4.19 -1.58
CA ILE A 29 -14.10 3.72 -0.58
C ILE A 29 -14.67 3.75 0.85
N ARG A 30 -15.73 4.54 1.10
CA ARG A 30 -16.44 4.56 2.37
C ARG A 30 -17.15 3.23 2.66
N THR A 31 -17.67 2.56 1.64
CA THR A 31 -18.42 1.30 1.80
C THR A 31 -17.55 0.09 1.48
N ASN A 32 -16.52 0.25 0.66
CA ASN A 32 -15.69 -0.85 0.18
C ASN A 32 -14.38 -0.97 0.96
N GLY A 33 -13.93 0.08 1.64
CA GLY A 33 -12.64 0.11 2.32
C GLY A 33 -11.47 0.26 1.34
N GLY A 34 -10.26 0.30 1.90
CA GLY A 34 -9.02 0.32 1.14
C GLY A 34 -8.49 -1.09 0.86
N CYS A 35 -7.47 -1.16 0.03
CA CYS A 35 -6.72 -2.39 -0.19
C CYS A 35 -5.21 -2.10 -0.22
N MET A 36 -4.42 -3.14 0.03
CA MET A 36 -2.99 -3.14 -0.26
C MET A 36 -2.70 -4.09 -1.41
N LEU A 37 -1.89 -3.63 -2.35
CA LEU A 37 -1.36 -4.40 -3.45
C LEU A 37 0.17 -4.43 -3.34
N MET A 38 0.79 -5.42 -3.98
CA MET A 38 2.23 -5.49 -4.13
C MET A 38 2.59 -5.39 -5.61
N VAL A 39 3.67 -4.68 -5.90
CA VAL A 39 4.26 -4.54 -7.22
C VAL A 39 5.66 -5.16 -7.15
N ASN A 40 5.89 -6.13 -8.04
CA ASN A 40 7.20 -6.74 -8.25
C ASN A 40 8.04 -5.79 -9.12
N CYS A 41 9.20 -5.40 -8.61
CA CYS A 41 10.14 -4.51 -9.28
C CYS A 41 11.31 -5.33 -9.84
N ASP A 42 11.51 -5.32 -11.17
CA ASP A 42 12.68 -5.93 -11.79
C ASP A 42 13.86 -4.95 -11.68
N THR A 43 14.74 -5.21 -10.72
CA THR A 43 15.93 -4.38 -10.46
C THR A 43 17.09 -4.66 -11.43
N GLU A 44 17.02 -5.73 -12.21
CA GLU A 44 18.10 -6.16 -13.12
C GLU A 44 17.84 -5.67 -14.55
N ASN A 45 16.64 -5.87 -15.07
CA ASN A 45 16.26 -5.49 -16.44
C ASN A 45 15.38 -4.23 -16.48
N GLY A 46 14.88 -3.78 -15.34
CA GLY A 46 13.91 -2.70 -15.25
C GLY A 46 12.48 -3.18 -15.54
N GLY A 47 11.51 -2.53 -14.90
CA GLY A 47 10.09 -2.85 -15.07
C GLY A 47 9.38 -3.02 -13.73
N MET A 48 8.05 -2.94 -13.79
CA MET A 48 7.16 -3.12 -12.65
C MET A 48 5.91 -3.86 -13.08
N GLU A 49 5.51 -4.87 -12.31
CA GLU A 49 4.29 -5.65 -12.54
C GLU A 49 3.53 -5.83 -11.23
N ILE A 50 2.20 -5.72 -11.27
CA ILE A 50 1.36 -6.00 -10.10
C ILE A 50 1.41 -7.49 -9.81
N ASP A 51 1.68 -7.86 -8.57
CA ASP A 51 1.62 -9.25 -8.13
C ASP A 51 0.16 -9.73 -8.09
N PRO A 52 -0.23 -10.73 -8.90
CA PRO A 52 -1.62 -11.18 -8.97
C PRO A 52 -2.05 -11.98 -7.74
N ASP A 53 -1.11 -12.49 -6.95
CA ASP A 53 -1.35 -13.37 -5.83
C ASP A 53 -1.37 -12.62 -4.49
N PHE A 54 -0.99 -11.33 -4.48
CA PHE A 54 -0.95 -10.50 -3.28
C PHE A 54 -2.02 -9.42 -3.27
N VAL A 55 -3.01 -9.58 -2.39
CA VAL A 55 -3.96 -8.53 -2.03
C VAL A 55 -4.31 -8.61 -0.55
N VAL A 56 -4.33 -7.45 0.11
CA VAL A 56 -4.92 -7.32 1.45
C VAL A 56 -6.16 -6.44 1.33
N ASP A 57 -7.32 -7.03 1.62
CA ASP A 57 -8.62 -6.36 1.58
C ASP A 57 -9.00 -5.86 2.98
N PHE A 58 -9.06 -4.53 3.16
CA PHE A 58 -9.48 -3.90 4.42
C PHE A 58 -10.99 -3.59 4.46
N GLY A 59 -11.77 -4.06 3.48
CA GLY A 59 -13.21 -3.87 3.40
C GLY A 59 -14.00 -4.68 4.44
N LYS A 60 -13.41 -5.76 4.97
CA LYS A 60 -14.07 -6.73 5.86
C LYS A 60 -13.54 -6.72 7.30
N GLU A 61 -12.95 -5.61 7.72
CA GLU A 61 -12.48 -5.47 9.10
C GLU A 61 -13.64 -5.58 10.11
N PRO A 62 -13.39 -6.03 11.37
CA PRO A 62 -14.44 -6.38 12.33
C PRO A 62 -15.46 -5.26 12.63
N ASN A 63 -15.06 -4.01 12.47
CA ASN A 63 -15.89 -2.82 12.74
C ASN A 63 -16.34 -2.10 11.46
N GLY A 64 -16.28 -2.79 10.32
CA GLY A 64 -16.61 -2.26 9.00
C GLY A 64 -15.39 -1.81 8.18
N PRO A 65 -15.62 -1.31 6.96
CA PRO A 65 -14.55 -1.02 6.01
C PRO A 65 -13.52 -0.03 6.56
N SER A 66 -12.25 -0.41 6.51
CA SER A 66 -11.13 0.39 6.98
C SER A 66 -10.30 0.94 5.82
N ARG A 67 -9.62 2.06 6.07
CA ARG A 67 -8.79 2.75 5.07
C ARG A 67 -7.32 2.59 5.44
N CYS A 68 -6.57 1.89 4.61
CA CYS A 68 -5.13 1.70 4.79
C CYS A 68 -4.35 2.87 4.19
N HIS A 69 -3.44 3.43 4.98
CA HIS A 69 -2.61 4.57 4.58
C HIS A 69 -1.14 4.20 4.58
N GLU A 70 -0.41 4.33 5.69
CA GLU A 70 1.03 4.06 5.73
C GLU A 70 1.32 2.59 6.08
N THR A 71 2.42 2.06 5.55
CA THR A 71 2.95 0.72 5.85
C THR A 71 4.36 0.85 6.41
N ARG A 72 4.66 0.13 7.49
CA ARG A 72 5.98 0.11 8.14
C ARG A 72 6.49 -1.31 8.26
N TYR A 73 7.75 -1.55 7.90
CA TYR A 73 8.32 -2.90 7.96
C TYR A 73 9.00 -3.19 9.29
N PRO A 74 8.88 -4.44 9.79
CA PRO A 74 9.72 -4.89 10.89
C PRO A 74 11.20 -4.77 10.50
N GLY A 75 11.97 -4.03 11.29
CA GLY A 75 13.40 -3.82 11.04
C GLY A 75 13.75 -2.67 10.10
N GLY A 76 12.77 -1.85 9.71
CA GLY A 76 13.00 -0.63 8.92
C GLY A 76 12.67 -0.77 7.44
N ASP A 77 12.39 0.36 6.81
CA ASP A 77 12.01 0.53 5.41
C ASP A 77 12.69 1.77 4.82
N CYS A 78 12.58 1.95 3.51
CA CYS A 78 13.29 3.02 2.80
C CYS A 78 12.83 4.45 3.18
N THR A 79 11.81 4.59 4.04
CA THR A 79 11.29 5.89 4.51
C THR A 79 11.23 6.01 6.04
N SER A 80 11.69 5.02 6.80
CA SER A 80 11.77 5.10 8.28
C SER A 80 13.17 5.44 8.79
N ASP A 81 14.21 5.03 8.07
CA ASP A 81 15.59 5.05 8.56
C ASP A 81 16.42 6.14 7.88
N ILE A 82 17.22 6.85 8.69
CA ILE A 82 18.19 7.84 8.23
C ILE A 82 19.57 7.32 8.65
N TRP A 83 20.47 7.14 7.69
CA TRP A 83 21.84 6.69 7.90
C TRP A 83 22.79 7.89 8.05
N LEU A 84 23.81 7.78 8.91
CA LEU A 84 24.84 8.81 9.14
C LEU A 84 26.14 8.50 8.40
#